data_AF-A0A2T1GDP8-F1
#
_entry.id   AF-A0A2T1GDP8-F1
#
_cell.length_a   1.000
_cell.length_b   1.000
_cell.length_c   1.000
_cell.angle_alpha   90.00
_cell.angle_beta   90.00
_cell.angle_gamma   90.00
#
_symmetry.space_group_name_H-M   'P 1'
#
loop_
_entity.id
_entity.type
_entity.pdbx_description
1 polymer ?
#
loop_
_entity_poly.entity_id
_entity_poly.type
_entity_poly.pdbx_seq_one_letter_code
_entity_poly.pdbx_strand_id
1 'polypeptide(L)'
;MLTDQHISEALSRAYVRAIAGRAGLNLAIREYDYGVDGSFDEVVVRQNRRVESGFALSFQLKASTQWQIDNTQVVYDLEVKTYNDLILRRSMRAATPCILILLALPSDSMEWLICEETQLRLQGTCYWEYLSGSFSENRQSVRIRIPRSQRLTPESLLTLIENVKTGEW
;
A
#
# COMPACT_ATOMS: atom_id res chain seq x y z
N MET A 1 2.45 18.27 19.75
CA MET A 1 1.59 17.83 18.63
C MET A 1 2.33 16.75 17.86
N LEU A 2 1.62 15.92 17.08
CA LEU A 2 2.29 14.94 16.21
C LEU A 2 3.15 15.64 15.16
N THR A 3 4.17 14.95 14.66
CA THR A 3 4.96 15.41 13.51
C THR A 3 4.20 15.17 12.21
N ASP A 4 4.54 15.90 11.15
CA ASP A 4 3.96 15.69 9.80
C ASP A 4 4.12 14.26 9.31
N GLN A 5 5.26 13.62 9.64
CA GLN A 5 5.48 12.21 9.34
C GLN A 5 4.41 11.32 9.99
N HIS A 6 4.18 11.44 11.30
CA HIS A 6 3.15 10.66 11.99
C HIS A 6 1.74 10.96 11.49
N ILE A 7 1.46 12.21 11.11
CA ILE A 7 0.17 12.60 10.53
C ILE A 7 -0.02 11.91 9.17
N SER A 8 0.96 12.00 8.27
CA SER A 8 0.90 11.37 6.95
C SER A 8 0.73 9.85 7.03
N GLU A 9 1.36 9.21 8.02
CA GLU A 9 1.26 7.79 8.28
C GLU A 9 -0.15 7.39 8.78
N ALA A 10 -0.74 8.19 9.67
CA ALA A 10 -2.12 8.01 10.11
C ALA A 10 -3.12 8.15 8.95
N LEU A 11 -2.91 9.14 8.09
CA LEU A 11 -3.71 9.36 6.89
C LEU A 11 -3.57 8.21 5.87
N SER A 12 -2.35 7.70 5.68
CA SER A 12 -2.10 6.51 4.83
C SER A 12 -2.87 5.28 5.31
N ARG A 13 -2.84 5.01 6.63
CA ARG A 13 -3.63 3.92 7.23
C ARG A 13 -5.14 4.14 7.05
N ALA A 14 -5.62 5.37 7.22
CA ALA A 14 -7.03 5.70 7.02
C ALA A 14 -7.47 5.49 5.56
N TYR A 15 -6.66 5.93 4.59
CA TYR A 15 -6.89 5.72 3.15
C TYR A 15 -7.07 4.23 2.87
N VAL A 16 -6.07 3.44 3.25
CA VAL A 16 -6.03 1.99 2.97
C VAL A 16 -7.18 1.27 3.65
N ARG A 17 -7.54 1.66 4.89
CA ARG A 17 -8.71 1.11 5.58
C ARG A 17 -10.02 1.42 4.87
N ALA A 18 -10.18 2.64 4.36
CA ALA A 18 -11.37 3.00 3.60
C ALA A 18 -11.49 2.19 2.30
N ILE A 19 -10.38 2.00 1.57
CA ILE A 19 -10.34 1.19 0.35
C ILE A 19 -10.64 -0.28 0.66
N ALA A 20 -10.02 -0.87 1.68
CA ALA A 20 -10.27 -2.25 2.09
C ALA A 20 -11.74 -2.48 2.46
N GLY A 21 -12.30 -1.60 3.29
CA GLY A 21 -13.70 -1.67 3.70
C GLY A 21 -14.66 -1.55 2.52
N ARG A 22 -14.36 -0.68 1.54
CA ARG A 22 -15.14 -0.55 0.31
C ARG A 22 -15.02 -1.76 -0.60
N ALA A 23 -13.85 -2.40 -0.65
CA ALA A 23 -13.62 -3.65 -1.38
C ALA A 23 -14.26 -4.87 -0.69
N GLY A 24 -14.70 -4.74 0.57
CA GLY A 24 -15.28 -5.85 1.33
C GLY A 24 -14.24 -6.84 1.87
N LEU A 25 -12.98 -6.41 2.02
CA LEU A 25 -11.88 -7.21 2.55
C LEU A 25 -11.69 -6.94 4.03
N ASN A 26 -11.23 -7.95 4.77
CA ASN A 26 -10.74 -7.72 6.13
C ASN A 26 -9.37 -7.05 6.07
N LEU A 27 -9.04 -6.24 7.08
CA LEU A 27 -7.77 -5.52 7.17
C LEU A 27 -7.09 -5.85 8.49
N ALA A 28 -5.93 -6.49 8.41
CA ALA A 28 -5.05 -6.67 9.56
C ALA A 28 -3.96 -5.59 9.56
N ILE A 29 -3.73 -4.95 10.71
CA ILE A 29 -2.60 -4.04 10.93
C ILE A 29 -1.64 -4.73 11.91
N ARG A 30 -0.33 -4.64 11.65
CA ARG A 30 0.70 -5.23 12.51
C ARG A 30 1.02 -4.30 13.68
N GLU A 31 1.22 -4.90 14.86
CA GLU A 31 1.64 -4.18 16.06
C GLU A 31 3.14 -3.84 16.02
N TYR A 32 3.96 -4.77 15.53
CA TYR A 32 5.39 -4.57 15.32
C TYR A 32 5.71 -4.43 13.84
N ASP A 33 6.43 -3.37 13.48
CA ASP A 33 6.89 -3.14 12.11
C ASP A 33 8.22 -3.87 11.87
N TYR A 34 8.12 -5.05 11.24
CA TYR A 34 9.25 -5.80 10.69
C TYR A 34 9.24 -5.74 9.15
N GLY A 35 8.92 -4.56 8.59
CA GLY A 35 8.85 -4.34 7.14
C GLY A 35 7.54 -4.81 6.51
N VAL A 36 6.48 -4.93 7.32
CA VAL A 36 5.10 -5.16 6.87
C VAL A 36 4.15 -4.41 7.80
N ASP A 37 3.37 -3.49 7.23
CA ASP A 37 2.40 -2.69 7.99
C ASP A 37 1.06 -3.42 8.18
N GLY A 38 0.69 -4.31 7.27
CA GLY A 38 -0.58 -5.03 7.35
C GLY A 38 -0.84 -6.00 6.21
N SER A 39 -2.07 -6.51 6.17
CA SER A 39 -2.60 -7.31 5.06
C SER A 39 -4.06 -7.02 4.77
N PHE A 40 -4.44 -7.23 3.51
CA PHE A 40 -5.82 -7.38 3.09
C PHE A 40 -6.15 -8.87 3.01
N ASP A 41 -7.23 -9.29 3.65
CA ASP A 41 -7.58 -10.68 3.82
C ASP A 41 -8.97 -10.94 3.22
N GLU A 42 -9.07 -11.87 2.27
CA GLU A 42 -10.33 -12.23 1.63
C GLU A 42 -11.23 -12.99 2.61
N VAL A 43 -12.52 -12.64 2.63
CA VAL A 43 -13.52 -13.27 3.50
C VAL A 43 -14.54 -14.02 2.66
N VAL A 44 -14.82 -15.27 3.03
CA VAL A 44 -15.81 -16.14 2.38
C VAL A 44 -16.90 -16.56 3.35
N VAL A 45 -18.04 -17.01 2.82
CA VAL A 45 -19.16 -17.53 3.63
C VAL A 45 -19.10 -19.06 3.68
N ARG A 46 -18.95 -19.62 4.88
CA ARG A 46 -19.04 -21.06 5.16
C ARG A 46 -20.17 -21.31 6.15
N GLN A 47 -21.19 -22.07 5.72
CA GLN A 47 -22.34 -22.46 6.56
C GLN A 47 -22.93 -21.26 7.34
N ASN A 48 -23.25 -20.17 6.63
CA ASN A 48 -23.83 -18.94 7.18
C ASN A 48 -22.91 -18.11 8.12
N ARG A 49 -21.62 -18.46 8.22
CA ARG A 49 -20.61 -17.69 8.96
C ARG A 49 -19.55 -17.13 8.02
N ARG A 50 -19.12 -15.90 8.25
CA ARG A 50 -17.97 -15.28 7.57
C ARG A 50 -16.66 -15.76 8.20
N VAL A 51 -15.73 -16.20 7.37
CA VAL A 51 -14.39 -16.65 7.75
C VAL A 51 -13.38 -16.15 6.72
N GLU A 52 -12.13 -15.97 7.12
CA GLU A 52 -11.05 -15.68 6.18
C GLU A 52 -10.81 -16.90 5.28
N SER A 53 -10.59 -16.65 3.99
CA SER A 53 -10.35 -17.72 3.00
C SER A 53 -8.93 -18.28 3.07
N GLY A 54 -8.01 -17.53 3.67
CA GLY A 54 -6.57 -17.81 3.68
C GLY A 54 -5.80 -17.11 2.55
N PHE A 55 -6.50 -16.48 1.59
CA PHE A 55 -5.85 -15.63 0.60
C PHE A 55 -5.67 -14.21 1.16
N ALA A 56 -4.41 -13.79 1.20
CA ALA A 56 -4.00 -12.53 1.79
C ALA A 56 -3.01 -11.80 0.90
N LEU A 57 -3.07 -10.47 0.92
CA LEU A 57 -2.10 -9.59 0.30
C LEU A 57 -1.47 -8.72 1.38
N SER A 58 -0.19 -8.95 1.67
CA SER A 58 0.54 -8.11 2.61
C SER A 58 0.91 -6.78 1.95
N PHE A 59 1.13 -5.74 2.76
CA PHE A 59 1.59 -4.46 2.26
C PHE A 59 2.55 -3.75 3.21
N GLN A 60 3.42 -2.93 2.62
CA GLN A 60 4.16 -1.87 3.30
C GLN A 60 3.64 -0.52 2.83
N LEU A 61 3.30 0.36 3.76
CA LEU A 61 2.88 1.72 3.53
C LEU A 61 4.07 2.68 3.51
N LYS A 62 4.01 3.64 2.60
CA LYS A 62 4.78 4.89 2.65
C LYS A 62 3.85 6.03 2.32
N ALA A 63 4.06 7.18 2.95
CA ALA A 63 3.42 8.44 2.59
C ALA A 63 4.51 9.47 2.35
N SER A 64 4.38 10.28 1.30
CA SER A 64 5.39 11.26 0.94
C SER A 64 4.79 12.45 0.21
N THR A 65 5.33 13.64 0.48
CA THR A 65 5.14 14.84 -0.34
C THR A 65 6.27 15.01 -1.38
N GLN A 66 7.35 14.24 -1.22
CA GLN A 66 8.50 14.20 -2.12
C GLN A 66 8.30 13.05 -3.11
N TRP A 67 7.64 13.34 -4.22
CA TRP A 67 7.42 12.44 -5.34
C TRP A 67 7.32 13.27 -6.61
N GLN A 68 7.49 12.64 -7.76
CA GLN A 68 7.31 13.26 -9.06
C GLN A 68 6.36 12.43 -9.90
N ILE A 69 5.71 13.05 -10.89
CA ILE A 69 4.84 12.36 -11.81
C ILE A 69 5.13 12.84 -13.22
N ASP A 70 5.28 11.88 -14.13
CA ASP A 70 5.34 12.13 -15.55
C ASP A 70 4.07 11.61 -16.24
N ASN A 71 4.06 11.51 -17.56
CA ASN A 71 2.89 11.07 -18.30
C ASN A 71 2.45 9.64 -17.95
N THR A 72 3.38 8.74 -17.58
CA THR A 72 3.09 7.31 -17.40
C THR A 72 3.47 6.78 -16.01
N GLN A 73 4.34 7.44 -15.26
CA GLN A 73 4.92 6.94 -14.02
C GLN A 73 4.85 7.95 -12.87
N VAL A 74 4.76 7.42 -11.66
CA VAL A 74 5.04 8.11 -10.40
C VAL A 74 6.45 7.71 -9.94
N VAL A 75 7.29 8.68 -9.68
CA VAL A 75 8.69 8.50 -9.28
C VAL A 75 8.86 8.82 -7.81
N TYR A 76 9.47 7.90 -7.08
CA TYR A 76 9.69 8.02 -5.64
C TYR A 76 11.03 7.39 -5.25
N ASP A 77 11.75 8.03 -4.32
CA ASP A 77 13.00 7.51 -3.78
C ASP A 77 12.70 6.74 -2.49
N LEU A 78 12.61 5.40 -2.61
CA LEU A 78 12.28 4.49 -1.51
C LEU A 78 13.53 4.19 -0.68
N GLU A 79 13.42 4.20 0.65
CA GLU A 79 14.50 3.78 1.55
C GLU A 79 15.07 2.40 1.17
N VAL A 80 16.39 2.29 1.07
CA VAL A 80 17.06 1.07 0.59
C VAL A 80 16.74 -0.15 1.44
N LYS A 81 16.57 0.03 2.76
CA LYS A 81 16.16 -1.03 3.68
C LYS A 81 14.79 -1.58 3.28
N THR A 82 13.77 -0.71 3.17
CA THR A 82 12.43 -1.11 2.75
C THR A 82 12.42 -1.76 1.36
N TYR A 83 13.19 -1.23 0.41
CA TYR A 83 13.34 -1.84 -0.91
C TYR A 83 13.87 -3.28 -0.80
N ASN A 84 14.99 -3.47 -0.11
CA ASN A 84 15.64 -4.77 0.05
C ASN A 84 14.75 -5.76 0.82
N ASP A 85 14.02 -5.32 1.85
CA ASP A 85 13.08 -6.16 2.60
C ASP A 85 11.95 -6.67 1.69
N LEU A 86 11.40 -5.82 0.82
CA LEU A 86 10.37 -6.22 -0.15
C LEU A 86 10.91 -7.19 -1.22
N ILE A 87 12.13 -6.97 -1.72
CA ILE A 87 12.80 -7.88 -2.66
C ILE A 87 13.05 -9.25 -2.00
N LEU A 88 13.55 -9.27 -0.76
CA LEU A 88 13.77 -10.51 -0.01
C LEU A 88 12.46 -11.30 0.11
N ARG A 89 11.38 -10.64 0.53
CA ARG A 89 10.06 -11.30 0.69
C ARG A 89 9.56 -11.89 -0.62
N ARG A 90 9.65 -11.16 -1.72
CA ARG A 90 9.27 -11.66 -3.06
C ARG A 90 10.07 -12.89 -3.47
N SER A 91 11.34 -12.97 -3.08
CA SER A 91 12.21 -14.11 -3.40
C SER A 91 11.88 -15.39 -2.62
N MET A 92 11.13 -15.29 -1.52
CA MET A 92 10.78 -16.44 -0.70
C MET A 92 9.70 -17.30 -1.36
N ARG A 93 9.96 -18.61 -1.44
CA ARG A 93 9.03 -19.57 -2.03
C ARG A 93 7.76 -19.68 -1.18
N ALA A 94 6.60 -19.59 -1.82
CA ALA A 94 5.28 -19.70 -1.19
C ALA A 94 5.01 -18.66 -0.08
N ALA A 95 5.75 -17.55 -0.06
CA ALA A 95 5.44 -16.44 0.83
C ALA A 95 4.19 -15.68 0.34
N THR A 96 3.46 -15.10 1.30
CA THR A 96 2.38 -14.15 1.00
C THR A 96 2.96 -12.95 0.22
N PRO A 97 2.42 -12.63 -0.97
CA PRO A 97 2.84 -11.46 -1.72
C PRO A 97 2.78 -10.19 -0.87
N CYS A 98 3.77 -9.31 -1.04
CA CYS A 98 3.87 -8.07 -0.29
C CYS A 98 4.11 -6.91 -1.25
N ILE A 99 3.14 -5.99 -1.34
CA ILE A 99 3.23 -4.82 -2.20
C ILE A 99 3.67 -3.59 -1.42
N LEU A 100 4.35 -2.67 -2.09
CA LEU A 100 4.48 -1.30 -1.62
C LEU A 100 3.18 -0.55 -1.93
N ILE A 101 2.68 0.23 -0.98
CA ILE A 101 1.64 1.24 -1.22
C ILE A 101 2.22 2.60 -0.87
N LEU A 102 2.29 3.49 -1.86
CA LEU A 102 2.72 4.87 -1.70
C LEU A 102 1.51 5.80 -1.75
N LEU A 103 1.19 6.46 -0.64
CA LEU A 103 0.32 7.63 -0.63
C LEU A 103 1.13 8.87 -1.06
N ALA A 104 0.91 9.29 -2.29
CA ALA A 104 1.48 10.50 -2.87
C ALA A 104 0.65 11.73 -2.44
N LEU A 105 1.13 12.47 -1.43
CA LEU A 105 0.44 13.62 -0.82
C LEU A 105 0.83 14.94 -1.50
N PRO A 106 -0.06 15.96 -1.53
CA PRO A 106 0.34 17.30 -1.93
C PRO A 106 1.36 17.89 -0.94
N SER A 107 2.14 18.86 -1.39
CA SER A 107 3.21 19.49 -0.59
C SER A 107 2.69 20.28 0.60
N ASP A 108 1.50 20.86 0.50
CA ASP A 108 0.84 21.57 1.60
C ASP A 108 0.07 20.58 2.48
N SER A 109 0.40 20.53 3.77
CA SER A 109 -0.25 19.64 4.73
C SER A 109 -1.68 20.06 5.08
N MET A 110 -2.03 21.33 4.86
CA MET A 110 -3.40 21.81 5.04
C MET A 110 -4.37 21.20 4.03
N GLU A 111 -3.86 20.72 2.89
CA GLU A 111 -4.65 20.05 1.86
C GLU A 111 -4.88 18.56 2.15
N TRP A 112 -4.14 17.95 3.09
CA TRP A 112 -4.15 16.49 3.26
C TRP A 112 -5.52 15.93 3.65
N LEU A 113 -6.27 16.66 4.47
CA LEU A 113 -7.61 16.28 4.90
C LEU A 113 -8.52 17.51 4.95
N ILE A 114 -9.54 17.52 4.11
CA ILE A 114 -10.54 18.57 4.05
C ILE A 114 -11.87 17.99 4.55
N CYS A 115 -12.43 18.62 5.57
CA CYS A 115 -13.72 18.27 6.16
C CYS A 115 -14.76 19.32 5.75
N GLU A 116 -15.75 18.90 4.96
CA GLU A 116 -16.91 19.71 4.57
C GLU A 116 -18.18 19.03 5.12
N GLU A 117 -19.29 19.76 5.23
CA GLU A 117 -20.54 19.19 5.77
C GLU A 117 -21.05 17.97 5.00
N THR A 118 -20.79 17.91 3.70
CA THR A 118 -21.29 16.86 2.80
C THR A 118 -20.26 15.78 2.51
N GLN A 119 -18.97 16.02 2.80
CA GLN A 119 -17.90 15.10 2.44
C GLN A 119 -16.65 15.26 3.29
N LEU A 120 -15.95 14.13 3.46
CA LEU A 120 -14.58 14.08 3.92
C LEU A 120 -13.68 13.79 2.71
N ARG A 121 -12.74 14.69 2.40
CA ARG A 121 -11.79 14.50 1.31
C ARG A 121 -10.40 14.27 1.89
N LEU A 122 -9.89 13.05 1.71
CA LEU A 122 -8.50 12.71 1.94
C LEU A 122 -7.72 12.90 0.63
N GLN A 123 -6.88 13.92 0.57
CA GLN A 123 -6.18 14.30 -0.67
C GLN A 123 -4.93 13.43 -0.89
N GLY A 124 -4.47 13.40 -2.13
CA GLY A 124 -3.39 12.51 -2.58
C GLY A 124 -3.92 11.25 -3.28
N THR A 125 -3.01 10.40 -3.71
CA THR A 125 -3.35 9.15 -4.41
C THR A 125 -2.46 8.02 -3.92
N CYS A 126 -3.08 6.90 -3.53
CA CYS A 126 -2.35 5.67 -3.28
C CYS A 126 -2.00 4.99 -4.60
N TYR A 127 -0.72 4.74 -4.82
CA TYR A 127 -0.22 3.87 -5.87
C TYR A 127 0.35 2.60 -5.24
N TRP A 128 0.25 1.48 -5.93
CA TRP A 128 0.83 0.21 -5.48
C TRP A 128 1.92 -0.27 -6.44
N GLU A 129 2.87 -1.05 -5.94
CA GLU A 129 3.89 -1.70 -6.76
C GLU A 129 4.31 -3.03 -6.13
N TYR A 130 4.40 -4.09 -6.94
CA TYR A 130 5.04 -5.32 -6.51
C TYR A 130 6.49 -5.29 -6.98
N LEU A 131 7.39 -4.83 -6.11
CA LEU A 131 8.79 -4.61 -6.48
C LEU A 131 9.47 -5.91 -6.93
N SER A 132 10.24 -5.82 -8.01
CA SER A 132 11.11 -6.88 -8.52
C SER A 132 12.53 -6.34 -8.74
N GLY A 133 13.48 -7.26 -8.91
CA GLY A 133 14.87 -6.94 -9.18
C GLY A 133 15.82 -7.61 -8.18
N SER A 134 17.05 -7.13 -8.16
CA SER A 134 18.09 -7.55 -7.22
C SER A 134 18.14 -6.62 -6.01
N PHE A 135 18.77 -7.09 -4.94
CA PHE A 135 19.13 -6.22 -3.81
C PHE A 135 19.95 -5.02 -4.30
N SER A 136 19.72 -3.87 -3.67
CA SER A 136 20.49 -2.66 -3.91
C SER A 136 21.57 -2.48 -2.85
N GLU A 137 22.75 -2.06 -3.30
CA GLU A 137 23.89 -1.67 -2.45
C GLU A 137 23.91 -0.16 -2.16
N ASN A 138 22.88 0.58 -2.60
CA ASN A 138 22.77 2.01 -2.29
C ASN A 138 22.76 2.25 -0.78
N ARG A 139 23.24 3.42 -0.35
CA ARG A 139 23.34 3.74 1.08
C ARG A 139 22.07 4.32 1.69
N GLN A 140 21.22 4.94 0.88
CA GLN A 140 20.07 5.72 1.37
C GLN A 140 18.77 5.27 0.72
N SER A 141 18.68 5.36 -0.61
CA SER A 141 17.43 5.10 -1.31
C SER A 141 17.63 4.45 -2.68
N VAL A 142 16.54 3.91 -3.21
CA VAL A 142 16.40 3.39 -4.56
C VAL A 142 15.26 4.14 -5.22
N ARG A 143 15.55 4.73 -6.39
CA ARG A 143 14.51 5.38 -7.20
C ARG A 143 13.63 4.33 -7.86
N ILE A 144 12.38 4.25 -7.44
CA ILE A 144 11.37 3.40 -8.05
C ILE A 144 10.47 4.22 -8.97
N ARG A 145 9.87 3.54 -9.94
CA ARG A 145 8.91 4.10 -10.89
C ARG A 145 7.67 3.21 -10.86
N ILE A 146 6.56 3.78 -10.46
CA ILE A 146 5.29 3.09 -10.30
C ILE A 146 4.36 3.53 -11.43
N PRO A 147 3.83 2.60 -12.26
CA PRO A 147 2.90 2.97 -13.31
C PRO A 147 1.69 3.73 -12.77
N ARG A 148 1.30 4.82 -13.43
CA ARG A 148 0.12 5.61 -13.03
C ARG A 148 -1.18 4.81 -13.10
N SER A 149 -1.21 3.72 -13.86
CA SER A 149 -2.31 2.77 -13.89
C SER A 149 -2.43 1.95 -12.61
N GLN A 150 -1.34 1.77 -11.84
CA GLN A 150 -1.32 1.06 -10.57
C GLN A 150 -1.79 1.95 -9.41
N ARG A 151 -2.96 2.58 -9.58
CA ARG A 151 -3.67 3.22 -8.47
C ARG A 151 -4.29 2.15 -7.60
N LEU A 152 -4.30 2.38 -6.29
CA LEU A 152 -5.01 1.54 -5.33
C LEU A 152 -6.45 2.03 -5.22
N THR A 153 -7.34 1.36 -5.94
CA THR A 153 -8.80 1.51 -5.84
C THR A 153 -9.42 0.23 -5.28
N PRO A 154 -10.70 0.23 -4.86
CA PRO A 154 -11.36 -1.00 -4.45
C PRO A 154 -11.32 -2.08 -5.55
N GLU A 155 -11.52 -1.69 -6.81
CA GLU A 155 -11.52 -2.59 -7.96
C GLU A 155 -10.12 -3.17 -8.22
N SER A 156 -9.08 -2.32 -8.23
CA SER A 156 -7.71 -2.81 -8.43
C SER A 156 -7.27 -3.72 -7.28
N LEU A 157 -7.71 -3.43 -6.05
CA LEU A 157 -7.39 -4.26 -4.89
C LEU A 157 -8.05 -5.64 -5.00
N LEU A 158 -9.28 -5.72 -5.48
CA LEU A 158 -9.92 -7.02 -5.76
C LEU A 158 -9.19 -7.79 -6.87
N THR A 159 -8.73 -7.11 -7.91
CA THR A 159 -7.86 -7.74 -8.94
C THR A 159 -6.57 -8.27 -8.33
N LEU A 160 -5.92 -7.52 -7.46
CA LEU A 160 -4.70 -7.98 -6.78
C LEU A 160 -4.93 -9.21 -5.91
N ILE A 161 -6.08 -9.30 -5.21
CA ILE A 161 -6.46 -10.50 -4.46
C ILE A 161 -6.69 -11.69 -5.39
N GLU A 162 -7.30 -11.49 -6.55
CA GLU A 162 -7.44 -12.56 -7.54
C GLU A 162 -6.08 -13.04 -8.06
N ASN A 163 -5.13 -12.12 -8.28
CA ASN A 163 -3.76 -12.47 -8.63
C ASN A 163 -3.04 -13.28 -7.53
N VAL A 164 -3.32 -13.02 -6.23
CA VAL A 164 -2.85 -13.90 -5.13
C VAL A 164 -3.36 -15.33 -5.34
N LYS A 165 -4.64 -15.48 -5.70
CA LYS A 165 -5.32 -16.78 -5.82
C LYS A 165 -4.83 -17.58 -7.03
N THR A 166 -4.61 -16.92 -8.16
CA THR A 166 -4.17 -17.56 -9.41
C THR A 166 -2.65 -17.70 -9.48
N GLY A 167 -1.90 -16.90 -8.72
CA GLY A 167 -0.44 -16.83 -8.79
C GLY A 167 0.07 -15.95 -9.93
N GLU A 168 -0.77 -15.12 -10.54
CA GLU A 168 -0.45 -14.26 -11.69
C GLU A 168 0.08 -12.88 -11.24
N TRP A 169 1.40 -12.77 -11.01
CA TRP A 169 2.10 -11.57 -10.53
C TRP A 169 3.07 -10.95 -11.53
#